data_AF-A0A9P1M4W8-F1
#
_entry.id   AF-A0A9P1M4W8-F1
#
_cell.length_a   1.000
_cell.length_b   1.000
_cell.length_c   1.000
_cell.angle_alpha   90.00
_cell.angle_beta   90.00
_cell.angle_gamma   90.00
#
_symmetry.space_group_name_H-M   'P 1'
#
loop_
_entity.id
_entity.type
_entity.pdbx_description
1 polymer ?
#
loop_
_entity_poly.entity_id
_entity_poly.type
_entity_poly.pdbx_seq_one_letter_code
_entity_poly.pdbx_strand_id
1 'polypeptide(L)'
;MVYHLIPLASPIHQIRKSALLIGAHGGSLANAVYARHGTGIIEIVNSPEAHNETESGIWPPYKSFWYGGAGAALPFFRVVLYERNAADELEIRTDDLEAALYQWFAYKADLKAG
;
A
#
# COMPACT_ATOMS: atom_id res chain seq x y z
N MET A 1 26.70 18.31 -15.15
CA MET A 1 25.32 17.78 -15.06
C MET A 1 25.37 16.30 -15.41
N VAL A 2 25.25 15.41 -14.43
CA VAL A 2 25.40 13.97 -14.64
C VAL A 2 24.02 13.40 -14.96
N TYR A 3 23.84 12.93 -16.18
CA TYR A 3 22.66 12.15 -16.55
C TYR A 3 22.96 10.69 -16.26
N HIS A 4 22.39 10.16 -15.17
CA HIS A 4 22.38 8.72 -14.97
C HIS A 4 21.35 8.11 -15.92
N LEU A 5 21.84 7.39 -16.94
CA LEU A 5 21.01 6.54 -17.77
C LEU A 5 20.47 5.41 -16.90
N ILE A 6 19.25 5.58 -16.42
CA ILE A 6 18.51 4.57 -15.70
C ILE A 6 18.22 3.42 -16.71
N PRO A 7 18.69 2.19 -16.46
CA PRO A 7 18.40 1.07 -17.36
C PRO A 7 16.89 0.91 -17.56
N LEU A 8 16.46 0.51 -18.77
CA LEU A 8 15.04 0.29 -19.10
C LEU A 8 14.34 -0.73 -18.18
N ALA A 9 15.08 -1.51 -17.39
CA ALA A 9 14.57 -2.44 -16.38
C ALA A 9 14.62 -1.88 -14.94
N SER A 10 14.86 -0.57 -14.76
CA SER A 10 14.93 0.04 -13.43
C SER A 10 13.63 -0.12 -12.65
N PRO A 11 13.70 -0.34 -11.33
CA PRO A 11 12.54 -0.36 -10.45
C PRO A 11 11.60 0.84 -10.66
N ILE A 12 12.16 2.03 -10.93
CA ILE A 12 11.39 3.25 -11.19
C ILE A 12 10.53 3.12 -12.46
N HIS A 13 11.08 2.53 -13.52
CA HIS A 13 10.34 2.30 -14.77
C HIS A 13 9.20 1.29 -14.58
N GLN A 14 9.42 0.27 -13.76
CA GLN A 14 8.39 -0.70 -13.41
C GLN A 14 7.27 -0.02 -12.61
N ILE A 15 7.63 0.76 -11.57
CA ILE A 15 6.68 1.53 -10.75
C ILE A 15 5.83 2.49 -11.60
N ARG A 16 6.44 3.19 -12.56
CA ARG A 16 5.72 4.10 -13.47
C ARG A 16 4.70 3.40 -14.36
N LYS A 17 4.92 2.12 -14.69
CA LYS A 17 4.01 1.29 -15.49
C LYS A 17 2.97 0.56 -14.64
N SER A 18 3.23 0.38 -13.35
CA SER A 18 2.33 -0.31 -12.43
C SER A 18 0.97 0.38 -12.37
N ALA A 19 -0.09 -0.40 -12.57
CA ALA A 19 -1.44 0.06 -12.30
C ALA A 19 -1.71 0.08 -10.79
N LEU A 20 -1.15 -0.86 -10.05
CA LEU A 20 -1.30 -1.04 -8.61
C LEU A 20 0.07 -1.24 -7.98
N LEU A 21 0.33 -0.56 -6.86
CA LEU A 21 1.49 -0.81 -6.00
C LEU A 21 1.01 -1.50 -4.73
N ILE A 22 1.69 -2.58 -4.36
CA ILE A 22 1.45 -3.30 -3.12
C ILE A 22 2.78 -3.38 -2.39
N GLY A 23 2.82 -3.03 -1.11
CA GLY A 23 4.06 -3.11 -0.35
C GLY A 23 3.87 -2.86 1.13
N ALA A 24 4.88 -3.23 1.92
CA ALA A 24 4.88 -3.02 3.36
C ALA A 24 4.88 -1.53 3.74
N HIS A 25 4.47 -1.24 4.97
CA HIS A 25 4.39 0.10 5.54
C HIS A 25 5.65 0.92 5.27
N GLY A 26 5.46 2.15 4.77
CA GLY A 26 6.53 3.06 4.36
C GLY A 26 7.07 2.76 2.96
N GLY A 27 7.19 1.49 2.58
CA GLY A 27 7.70 1.06 1.27
C GLY A 27 6.74 1.38 0.12
N SER A 28 5.45 1.12 0.28
CA SER A 28 4.48 1.39 -0.79
C SER A 28 4.27 2.90 -1.02
N LEU A 29 4.18 3.69 0.06
CA LEU A 29 4.06 5.14 0.01
C LEU A 29 5.34 5.81 -0.50
N ALA A 30 6.53 5.34 -0.12
CA ALA A 30 7.78 5.88 -0.67
C ALA A 30 7.86 5.70 -2.20
N ASN A 31 7.33 4.60 -2.73
CA ASN A 31 7.28 4.35 -4.17
C ASN A 31 6.17 5.16 -4.88
N ALA A 32 5.19 5.69 -4.16
CA ALA A 32 4.10 6.49 -4.71
C ALA A 32 4.61 7.76 -5.43
N VAL A 33 5.73 8.34 -4.99
CA VAL A 33 6.32 9.54 -5.60
C VAL A 33 6.77 9.31 -7.06
N TYR A 34 7.01 8.06 -7.43
CA TYR A 34 7.39 7.66 -8.79
C TYR A 34 6.21 7.09 -9.58
N ALA A 35 5.05 6.89 -8.94
CA ALA A 35 3.87 6.30 -9.58
C ALA A 35 3.21 7.28 -10.56
N ARG A 36 2.51 6.73 -11.56
CA ARG A 36 1.68 7.56 -12.45
C ARG A 36 0.42 8.03 -11.71
N HIS A 37 -0.13 9.16 -12.15
CA HIS A 37 -1.44 9.63 -11.71
C HIS A 37 -2.50 8.54 -11.99
N GLY A 38 -3.21 8.12 -10.94
CA GLY A 38 -4.22 7.05 -11.01
C GLY A 38 -3.68 5.63 -10.77
N THR A 39 -2.42 5.47 -10.34
CA THR A 39 -1.96 4.22 -9.73
C THR A 39 -2.61 4.03 -8.36
N GLY A 40 -3.16 2.85 -8.11
CA GLY A 40 -3.69 2.48 -6.80
C GLY A 40 -2.57 2.01 -5.88
N ILE A 41 -2.75 2.20 -4.57
CA ILE A 41 -1.80 1.74 -3.56
C ILE A 41 -2.53 0.90 -2.52
N ILE A 42 -1.97 -0.27 -2.23
CA ILE A 42 -2.31 -1.10 -1.09
C ILE A 42 -1.07 -1.17 -0.20
N GLU A 43 -1.17 -0.64 1.00
CA GLU A 43 -0.09 -0.69 1.99
C GLU A 43 -0.37 -1.79 3.00
N ILE A 44 0.59 -2.69 3.20
CA ILE A 44 0.53 -3.74 4.20
C ILE A 44 1.14 -3.17 5.48
N VAL A 45 0.30 -2.93 6.48
CA VAL A 45 0.67 -2.30 7.75
C VAL A 45 0.55 -3.32 8.86
N ASN A 46 1.38 -3.17 9.89
CA ASN A 46 1.29 -4.02 11.06
C ASN A 46 0.03 -3.68 11.87
N SER A 47 -0.64 -4.66 12.45
CA SER A 47 -1.76 -4.41 13.36
C SER A 47 -1.28 -3.61 14.60
N PRO A 48 -2.16 -2.81 15.23
CA PRO A 48 -1.85 -2.13 16.49
C PRO A 48 -1.34 -3.11 17.56
N GLU A 49 -1.92 -4.30 17.62
CA GLU A 49 -1.56 -5.38 18.56
C GLU A 49 -0.14 -5.91 18.30
N ALA A 50 0.27 -6.05 17.04
CA ALA A 50 1.63 -6.45 16.70
C ALA A 50 2.64 -5.28 16.70
N HIS A 51 2.19 -4.04 16.88
CA HIS A 51 3.03 -2.86 17.16
C HIS A 51 3.20 -2.53 18.65
N ASN A 52 2.28 -3.01 19.51
CA ASN A 52 2.22 -2.68 20.93
C ASN A 52 3.42 -3.15 21.79
N GLU A 53 4.44 -3.79 21.21
CA GLU A 53 5.63 -4.19 21.94
C GLU A 53 6.78 -3.15 21.92
N THR A 54 6.77 -2.13 21.05
CA THR A 54 7.98 -1.29 20.87
C THR A 54 7.81 0.24 20.86
N GLU A 55 6.64 0.83 20.62
CA GLU A 55 6.55 2.30 20.56
C GLU A 55 5.25 2.87 21.15
N SER A 56 5.40 3.63 22.25
CA SER A 56 4.34 4.44 22.85
C SER A 56 4.02 5.66 21.97
N GLY A 57 3.24 5.45 20.91
CA GLY A 57 2.69 6.49 20.04
C GLY A 57 1.16 6.47 20.02
N ILE A 58 0.53 7.62 19.75
CA ILE A 58 -0.91 7.67 19.44
C ILE A 58 -1.07 7.12 18.02
N TRP A 59 -1.19 5.80 17.93
CA TRP A 59 -1.52 5.13 16.68
C TRP A 59 -3.04 5.16 16.50
N PRO A 60 -3.57 5.66 15.36
CA PRO A 60 -4.99 5.50 15.08
C PRO A 60 -5.30 3.99 15.12
N PRO A 61 -6.49 3.57 15.60
CA PRO A 61 -6.84 2.16 15.63
C PRO A 61 -6.92 1.69 14.17
N TYR A 62 -5.84 1.11 13.66
CA TYR A 62 -5.83 0.60 12.31
C TYR A 62 -6.88 -0.51 12.29
N LYS A 63 -7.98 -0.26 11.60
CA LYS A 63 -8.82 -1.33 11.06
C LYS A 63 -8.28 -1.58 9.66
N SER A 64 -8.16 -2.85 9.25
CA SER A 64 -8.02 -3.16 7.83
C SER A 64 -9.07 -2.39 7.03
N PHE A 65 -8.72 -1.92 5.83
CA PHE A 65 -9.53 -1.02 5.00
C PHE A 65 -9.63 0.44 5.45
N TRP A 66 -8.78 0.88 6.36
CA TRP A 66 -8.70 2.28 6.71
C TRP A 66 -8.06 3.15 5.61
N TYR A 67 -8.48 4.41 5.59
CA TYR A 67 -7.95 5.49 4.75
C TYR A 67 -7.62 6.68 5.65
N GLY A 68 -6.39 7.19 5.57
CA GLY A 68 -5.94 8.39 6.27
C GLY A 68 -4.43 8.61 6.22
N GLY A 69 -3.92 9.63 6.94
CA GLY A 69 -2.51 10.02 6.90
C GLY A 69 -2.07 10.54 5.53
N ALA A 70 -0.78 10.41 5.19
CA ALA A 70 -0.23 10.84 3.89
C ALA A 70 -0.88 10.13 2.68
N GLY A 71 -1.40 8.92 2.89
CA GLY A 71 -2.14 8.17 1.86
C GLY A 71 -3.49 8.80 1.49
N ALA A 72 -4.04 9.70 2.32
CA ALA A 72 -5.30 10.39 2.04
C ALA A 72 -5.22 11.35 0.84
N ALA A 73 -4.03 11.75 0.41
CA ALA A 73 -3.89 12.56 -0.80
C ALA A 73 -4.02 11.73 -2.09
N LEU A 74 -4.03 10.39 -2.00
CA LEU A 74 -3.99 9.51 -3.15
C LEU A 74 -5.40 9.10 -3.59
N PRO A 75 -5.70 9.07 -4.91
CA PRO A 75 -7.02 8.72 -5.43
C PRO A 75 -7.53 7.34 -5.00
N PHE A 76 -6.62 6.38 -4.86
CA PHE A 76 -6.93 5.05 -4.31
C PHE A 76 -5.80 4.61 -3.39
N PHE A 77 -6.11 4.54 -2.10
CA PHE A 77 -5.22 4.05 -1.04
C PHE A 77 -6.00 3.15 -0.09
N ARG A 78 -5.47 1.95 0.18
CA ARG A 78 -6.01 1.00 1.17
C ARG A 78 -4.91 0.45 2.04
N VAL A 79 -5.23 0.25 3.32
CA VAL A 79 -4.37 -0.44 4.27
C VAL A 79 -4.89 -1.85 4.49
N VAL A 80 -3.99 -2.84 4.43
CA VAL A 80 -4.22 -4.23 4.79
C VAL A 80 -3.36 -4.56 6.01
N LEU A 81 -3.94 -5.16 7.04
CA LEU A 81 -3.18 -5.48 8.24
C LEU A 81 -2.55 -6.87 8.16
N TYR A 82 -1.37 -6.98 8.78
CA TYR A 82 -0.86 -8.28 9.21
C TYR A 82 -0.88 -8.36 10.74
N GLU A 83 -1.13 -9.57 11.23
CA GLU A 83 -1.19 -9.92 12.64
C GLU A 83 -0.11 -10.96 12.94
N ARG A 84 0.19 -11.19 14.23
CA ARG A 84 0.99 -12.33 14.64
C ARG A 84 0.08 -13.52 14.86
N ASN A 85 0.38 -14.66 14.24
CA ASN A 85 -0.36 -15.90 14.48
C ASN A 85 0.03 -16.53 15.83
N ALA A 86 -0.59 -17.66 16.21
CA ALA A 86 -0.27 -18.35 17.46
C ALA A 86 1.17 -18.90 17.54
N ALA A 87 1.89 -18.97 16.41
CA ALA A 87 3.29 -19.36 16.32
C ALA A 87 4.25 -18.15 16.26
N ASP A 88 3.75 -16.94 16.52
CA ASP A 88 4.51 -15.68 16.45
C ASP A 88 5.01 -15.30 15.04
N GLU A 89 4.38 -15.83 13.99
CA GLU A 89 4.70 -15.50 12.60
C GLU A 89 3.79 -14.38 12.08
N LEU A 90 4.27 -13.60 11.11
CA LEU A 90 3.47 -12.55 10.47
C LEU A 90 2.47 -13.18 9.50
N GLU A 91 1.19 -12.99 9.77
CA GLU A 91 0.09 -13.46 8.95
C GLU A 91 -0.67 -12.26 8.36
N ILE A 92 -0.65 -12.16 7.02
CA ILE A 92 -1.48 -11.19 6.32
C ILE A 92 -2.89 -11.77 6.23
N ARG A 93 -3.87 -10.99 6.64
CA ARG A 93 -5.28 -11.33 6.46
C ARG A 93 -5.65 -11.35 4.97
N THR A 94 -5.83 -12.55 4.43
CA THR A 94 -6.07 -12.75 2.99
C THR A 94 -7.43 -12.21 2.56
N ASP A 95 -8.44 -12.30 3.42
CA ASP A 95 -9.75 -11.67 3.24
C ASP A 95 -9.64 -10.14 3.08
N ASP A 96 -8.77 -9.52 3.87
CA ASP A 96 -8.54 -8.08 3.81
C ASP A 96 -7.84 -7.68 2.50
N LEU A 97 -6.83 -8.46 2.08
CA LEU A 97 -6.15 -8.24 0.81
C LEU A 97 -7.09 -8.43 -0.38
N GLU A 98 -7.92 -9.48 -0.35
CA GLU A 98 -8.90 -9.78 -1.41
C GLU A 98 -9.91 -8.65 -1.57
N ALA A 99 -10.50 -8.15 -0.49
CA ALA A 99 -11.44 -7.04 -0.61
C ALA A 99 -10.77 -5.74 -1.07
N ALA A 100 -9.47 -5.53 -0.78
CA ALA A 100 -8.75 -4.35 -1.27
C ALA A 100 -8.51 -4.45 -2.78
N LEU A 101 -8.19 -5.65 -3.26
CA LEU A 101 -8.07 -5.95 -4.69
C LEU A 101 -9.40 -5.80 -5.42
N TYR A 102 -10.51 -6.28 -4.86
CA TYR A 102 -11.84 -6.11 -5.46
C TYR A 102 -12.23 -4.64 -5.60
N GLN A 103 -12.00 -3.82 -4.56
CA GLN A 103 -12.26 -2.38 -4.64
C GLN A 103 -11.37 -1.69 -5.68
N TRP A 104 -10.12 -2.13 -5.83
CA TRP A 104 -9.23 -1.61 -6.86
C TRP A 104 -9.75 -1.93 -8.27
N PHE A 105 -10.20 -3.16 -8.51
CA PHE A 105 -10.75 -3.54 -9.81
C PHE A 105 -12.03 -2.74 -10.14
N ALA A 106 -12.90 -2.53 -9.15
CA ALA A 106 -14.08 -1.69 -9.31
C ALA A 106 -13.70 -0.24 -9.66
N TYR A 107 -12.79 0.38 -8.89
CA TYR A 107 -12.29 1.72 -9.15
C TYR A 107 -11.67 1.86 -10.56
N LYS A 108 -10.92 0.85 -11.00
CA LYS A 108 -10.34 0.84 -12.37
C LYS A 108 -11.39 0.69 -13.46
N ALA A 109 -12.48 -0.01 -13.20
CA ALA A 109 -13.59 -0.11 -14.14
C ALA A 109 -14.27 1.25 -14.31
N ASP A 110 -14.53 1.94 -13.19
CA ASP A 110 -15.16 3.27 -13.19
C ASP A 110 -14.32 4.30 -13.94
N LEU A 111 -12.99 4.31 -13.73
CA LEU A 111 -12.06 5.19 -14.46
C LEU A 111 -12.01 4.95 -15.97
N LYS A 112 -12.43 3.79 -16.47
CA LYS A 112 -12.49 3.50 -17.91
C LYS A 112 -13.84 3.89 -18.53
N ALA A 113 -14.86 4.07 -17.70
CA ALA A 113 -16.22 4.34 -18.13
C ALA A 113 -16.54 5.84 -18.26
N GLY A 114 -15.76 6.69 -17.59
CA GLY A 114 -15.80 8.16 -17.71
C GLY A 114 -14.67 8.72 -18.56
#